data_AF-M3H0X4-F1
#
_entry.id   AF-M3H0X4-F1
#
_cell.length_a   1.000
_cell.length_b   1.000
_cell.length_c   1.000
_cell.angle_alpha   90.00
_cell.angle_beta   90.00
_cell.angle_gamma   90.00
#
_symmetry.space_group_name_H-M   'P 1'
#
loop_
_entity.id
_entity.type
_entity.pdbx_description
1 polymer ?
#
loop_
_entity_poly.entity_id
_entity_poly.type
_entity_poly.pdbx_seq_one_letter_code
_entity_poly.pdbx_strand_id
1 'polypeptide(L)'
;MREQHRYIRGLISWIGFKQIGLEYEREERFEGVTKFSLGKMLKFALDGITSFSSAPLKLSSYLGFFTAFCGAIYALYVVYLRIFTSETITGWSSMMIVVLILGGTQLLALGMIGEYLSRVNDESKNRPLYVIEDIYSSASQKRRATAKRKR
;
A
#
# COMPACT_ATOMS: atom_id res chain seq x y z
N MET A 1 -7.50 -15.85 -10.78
CA MET A 1 -7.29 -14.58 -10.05
C MET A 1 -5.99 -13.97 -10.53
N ARG A 2 -6.01 -12.76 -11.11
CA ARG A 2 -4.81 -12.08 -11.65
C ARG A 2 -4.53 -10.81 -10.84
N GLU A 3 -4.18 -10.98 -9.57
CA GLU A 3 -3.75 -9.86 -8.70
C GLU A 3 -2.39 -9.34 -9.16
N GLN A 4 -2.25 -8.04 -9.42
CA GLN A 4 -0.94 -7.45 -9.76
C GLN A 4 -0.02 -7.36 -8.54
N HIS A 5 -0.57 -6.92 -7.39
CA HIS A 5 0.16 -6.69 -6.15
C HIS A 5 0.01 -7.88 -5.18
N ARG A 6 0.72 -8.98 -5.46
CA ARG A 6 0.57 -10.26 -4.71
C ARG A 6 1.28 -10.25 -3.36
N TYR A 7 0.51 -10.10 -2.29
CA TYR A 7 0.93 -10.49 -0.94
C TYR A 7 0.46 -11.92 -0.63
N ILE A 8 1.30 -12.89 -0.98
CA ILE A 8 0.98 -14.33 -0.95
C ILE A 8 0.49 -14.79 0.44
N ARG A 9 1.09 -14.28 1.52
CA ARG A 9 0.70 -14.68 2.89
C ARG A 9 -0.74 -14.27 3.21
N GLY A 10 -1.16 -13.09 2.77
CA GLY A 10 -2.54 -12.63 2.94
C GLY A 10 -3.50 -13.35 2.01
N LEU A 11 -3.10 -13.63 0.76
CA LEU A 11 -3.91 -14.42 -0.18
C LEU A 11 -4.22 -15.82 0.37
N ILE A 12 -3.21 -16.50 0.92
CA ILE A 12 -3.40 -17.83 1.53
C ILE A 12 -4.37 -17.75 2.73
N SER A 13 -4.25 -16.71 3.56
CA SER A 13 -5.19 -16.48 4.67
C SER A 13 -6.61 -16.19 4.18
N TRP A 14 -6.75 -15.36 3.14
CA TRP A 14 -8.05 -14.96 2.55
C TRP A 14 -8.80 -16.12 1.91
N ILE A 15 -8.09 -17.10 1.33
CA ILE A 15 -8.67 -18.28 0.70
C ILE A 15 -9.53 -19.12 1.68
N GLY A 16 -9.28 -19.06 2.99
CA GLY A 16 -10.20 -19.59 4.02
C GLY A 16 -10.29 -21.12 4.14
N PHE A 17 -9.49 -21.89 3.39
CA PHE A 17 -9.43 -23.34 3.56
C PHE A 17 -8.72 -23.77 4.85
N LYS A 18 -8.89 -25.04 5.24
CA LYS A 18 -8.13 -25.66 6.32
C LYS A 18 -6.64 -25.66 5.97
N GLN A 19 -5.84 -25.04 6.81
CA GLN A 19 -4.39 -24.95 6.66
C GLN A 19 -3.73 -25.73 7.80
N ILE A 20 -2.69 -26.50 7.49
CA ILE A 20 -1.86 -27.20 8.47
C ILE A 20 -0.40 -26.82 8.23
N GLY A 21 0.29 -26.38 9.28
CA GLY A 21 1.72 -26.17 9.26
C GLY A 21 2.44 -27.48 9.57
N LEU A 22 3.42 -27.85 8.75
CA LEU A 22 4.34 -28.95 9.05
C LEU A 22 5.60 -28.36 9.65
N GLU A 23 5.88 -28.73 10.89
CA GLU A 23 7.12 -28.35 11.55
C GLU A 23 8.29 -29.14 10.96
N TYR A 24 9.37 -28.44 10.65
CA TYR A 24 10.57 -28.99 10.06
C TYR A 24 11.76 -28.28 10.69
N GLU A 25 12.71 -29.06 11.18
CA GLU A 25 13.95 -28.55 11.74
C GLU A 25 14.96 -28.31 10.62
N ARG A 26 15.35 -27.05 10.45
CA ARG A 26 16.28 -26.62 9.40
C ARG A 26 17.67 -26.45 9.98
N GLU A 27 18.67 -27.07 9.34
CA GLU A 27 20.07 -26.80 9.65
C GLU A 27 20.41 -25.31 9.44
N GLU A 28 21.36 -24.81 10.25
CA GLU A 28 21.84 -23.44 10.11
C GLU A 28 22.41 -23.19 8.71
N ARG A 29 22.26 -21.95 8.23
CA ARG A 29 22.77 -21.61 6.90
C ARG A 29 24.29 -21.68 6.91
N PHE A 30 24.85 -22.46 6.00
CA PHE A 30 26.29 -22.58 5.80
C PHE A 30 26.94 -21.23 5.46
N GLU A 31 26.27 -20.40 4.65
CA GLU A 31 26.72 -19.05 4.28
C GLU A 31 25.55 -18.11 3.98
N GLY A 32 25.83 -16.80 4.10
CA GLY A 32 24.96 -15.72 3.65
C GLY A 32 24.20 -15.00 4.76
N VAL A 33 24.00 -13.70 4.57
CA VAL A 33 23.16 -12.87 5.44
C VAL A 33 21.68 -13.05 5.12
N THR A 34 20.84 -12.91 6.13
CA THR A 34 19.37 -12.92 5.95
C THR A 34 18.97 -11.89 4.90
N LYS A 35 18.23 -12.34 3.87
CA LYS A 35 17.62 -11.44 2.88
C LYS A 35 16.48 -10.61 3.50
N PHE A 36 16.04 -10.97 4.70
CA PHE A 36 14.95 -10.35 5.46
C PHE A 36 15.53 -9.53 6.62
N SER A 37 15.89 -8.27 6.33
CA SER A 37 16.24 -7.29 7.36
C SER A 37 14.98 -6.66 7.95
N LEU A 38 15.08 -6.04 9.13
CA LEU A 38 13.96 -5.36 9.80
C LEU A 38 13.26 -4.33 8.88
N GLY A 39 14.02 -3.55 8.11
CA GLY A 39 13.43 -2.59 7.16
C GLY A 39 12.61 -3.27 6.05
N LYS A 40 13.07 -4.42 5.55
CA LYS A 40 12.32 -5.21 4.56
C LYS A 40 11.06 -5.83 5.18
N MET A 41 11.12 -6.23 6.45
CA MET A 41 9.96 -6.72 7.20
C MET A 41 8.89 -5.64 7.38
N LEU A 42 9.30 -4.42 7.77
CA LEU A 42 8.39 -3.28 7.92
C LEU A 42 7.73 -2.92 6.58
N LYS A 43 8.52 -2.82 5.51
CA LYS A 43 7.98 -2.57 4.17
C LYS A 43 6.97 -3.65 3.77
N PHE A 44 7.32 -4.93 3.98
CA PHE A 44 6.43 -6.05 3.67
C PHE A 44 5.13 -6.05 4.48
N ALA A 45 5.17 -5.61 5.75
CA ALA A 45 3.99 -5.46 6.58
C ALA A 45 3.11 -4.30 6.09
N LEU A 46 3.71 -3.14 5.76
CA LEU A 46 3.00 -1.98 5.22
C LEU A 46 2.31 -2.33 3.88
N ASP A 47 3.02 -3.03 2.98
CA ASP A 47 2.46 -3.51 1.71
C ASP A 47 1.28 -4.46 1.92
N GLY A 48 1.33 -5.31 2.96
CA GLY A 48 0.21 -6.18 3.34
C GLY A 48 -1.01 -5.41 3.84
N ILE A 49 -0.80 -4.41 4.72
CA ILE A 49 -1.88 -3.57 5.26
C ILE A 49 -2.54 -2.74 4.16
N THR A 50 -1.77 -2.12 3.26
CA THR A 50 -2.34 -1.29 2.19
C THR A 50 -3.07 -2.12 1.12
N SER A 51 -2.62 -3.36 0.85
CA SER A 51 -3.24 -4.21 -0.18
C SER A 51 -4.55 -4.86 0.28
N PHE A 52 -4.65 -5.23 1.56
CA PHE A 52 -5.83 -5.94 2.10
C PHE A 52 -6.75 -5.05 2.95
N SER A 53 -6.41 -3.78 3.18
CA SER A 53 -7.18 -2.89 4.04
C SER A 53 -7.32 -1.47 3.51
N SER A 54 -8.50 -0.89 3.76
CA SER A 54 -8.78 0.55 3.61
C SER A 54 -8.46 1.35 4.88
N ALA A 55 -7.91 0.71 5.93
CA ALA A 55 -7.63 1.36 7.21
C ALA A 55 -6.68 2.58 7.08
N PRO A 56 -5.57 2.53 6.32
CA PRO A 56 -4.70 3.69 6.13
C PRO A 56 -5.43 4.87 5.48
N LEU A 57 -6.26 4.60 4.47
CA LEU A 57 -7.06 5.64 3.81
C LEU A 57 -8.06 6.27 4.77
N LYS A 58 -8.77 5.45 5.56
CA LYS A 58 -9.72 5.95 6.58
C LYS A 58 -9.04 6.77 7.66
N LEU A 59 -7.85 6.37 8.11
CA LEU A 59 -7.07 7.12 9.09
C LEU A 59 -6.74 8.53 8.58
N SER A 60 -6.33 8.65 7.32
CA SER A 60 -6.08 9.94 6.68
C SER A 60 -7.33 10.81 6.61
N SER A 61 -8.49 10.22 6.28
CA SER A 61 -9.77 10.93 6.31
C SER A 61 -10.14 11.42 7.71
N TYR A 62 -9.93 10.61 8.75
CA TYR A 62 -10.19 11.02 10.13
C TYR A 62 -9.25 12.14 10.60
N LEU A 63 -7.96 12.09 10.24
CA LEU A 63 -7.02 13.17 10.52
C LEU A 63 -7.41 14.48 9.82
N GLY A 64 -7.86 14.39 8.56
CA GLY A 64 -8.40 15.53 7.82
C GLY A 64 -9.65 16.12 8.48
N PHE A 65 -10.58 15.28 8.92
CA PHE A 65 -11.77 15.73 9.64
C PHE A 65 -11.42 16.39 10.98
N PHE A 66 -10.52 15.77 11.74
CA PHE A 66 -10.08 16.30 13.04
C PHE A 66 -9.41 17.68 12.91
N THR A 67 -8.51 17.83 11.93
CA THR A 67 -7.84 19.12 11.67
C THR A 67 -8.82 20.18 11.18
N ALA A 68 -9.79 19.81 10.32
CA ALA A 68 -10.86 20.73 9.90
C ALA A 68 -11.74 21.16 11.09
N PHE A 69 -12.08 20.23 11.98
CA PHE A 69 -12.88 20.52 13.19
C PHE A 69 -12.14 21.47 14.14
N CYS A 70 -10.86 21.21 14.43
CA CYS A 70 -10.02 22.12 15.21
C CYS A 70 -9.90 23.51 14.54
N GLY A 71 -9.73 23.54 13.22
CA GLY A 71 -9.69 24.78 12.45
C GLY A 71 -10.99 25.58 12.52
N ALA A 72 -12.15 24.90 12.50
CA ALA A 72 -13.46 25.54 12.64
C ALA A 72 -13.65 26.17 14.03
N ILE A 73 -13.27 25.47 15.10
CA ILE A 73 -13.30 26.02 16.46
C ILE A 73 -12.38 27.24 16.57
N TYR A 74 -11.17 27.15 16.03
CA TYR A 74 -10.23 28.27 16.05
C TYR A 74 -10.74 29.47 15.24
N ALA A 75 -11.37 29.25 14.10
CA ALA A 75 -11.99 30.31 13.31
C ALA A 75 -13.12 31.02 14.10
N LEU A 76 -13.98 30.27 14.79
CA LEU A 76 -15.01 30.84 15.68
C LEU A 76 -14.40 31.68 16.81
N TYR A 77 -13.31 31.21 17.41
CA TYR A 77 -12.59 31.96 18.44
C TYR A 77 -12.02 33.28 17.91
N VAL A 78 -11.42 33.28 16.72
CA VAL A 78 -10.90 34.50 16.08
C VAL A 78 -12.02 35.48 15.75
N VAL A 79 -13.17 35.00 15.25
CA VAL A 79 -14.34 35.84 14.98
C VAL A 79 -14.89 36.45 16.27
N TYR A 80 -14.97 35.68 17.35
CA TYR A 80 -15.39 36.16 18.66
C TYR A 80 -14.48 37.29 19.17
N LEU A 81 -13.16 37.08 19.16
CA LEU A 81 -12.19 38.11 19.55
C LEU A 81 -12.32 39.38 18.71
N ARG A 82 -12.58 39.24 17.40
CA ARG A 82 -12.72 40.38 16.49
C ARG A 82 -13.95 41.25 16.77
N ILE A 83 -15.06 40.67 17.24
CA ILE A 83 -16.31 41.39 17.48
C ILE A 83 -16.29 42.07 18.86
N PHE A 84 -15.73 41.41 19.87
CA PHE A 84 -15.80 41.87 21.27
C PHE A 84 -14.55 42.63 21.74
N THR A 85 -13.46 42.65 20.96
CA THR A 85 -12.19 43.27 21.36
C THR A 85 -11.62 44.15 20.24
N SER A 86 -11.25 45.38 20.58
CA SER A 86 -10.68 46.39 19.66
C SER A 86 -9.16 46.28 19.48
N GLU A 87 -8.53 45.34 20.20
CA GLU A 87 -7.09 45.11 20.17
C GLU A 87 -6.68 44.50 18.84
N THR A 88 -5.84 45.22 18.09
CA THR A 88 -5.20 44.74 16.88
C THR A 88 -4.24 43.61 17.21
N ILE A 89 -4.64 42.37 16.93
CA ILE A 89 -3.78 41.20 17.21
C ILE A 89 -2.95 40.88 15.98
N THR A 90 -1.62 40.93 16.15
CA THR A 90 -0.62 40.30 15.30
C THR A 90 -0.88 38.79 15.21
N GLY A 91 -1.65 38.39 14.18
CA GLY A 91 -2.06 37.01 13.92
C GLY A 91 -1.19 36.24 12.91
N TRP A 92 -0.02 36.78 12.55
CA TRP A 92 0.81 36.17 11.50
C TRP A 92 1.30 34.77 11.89
N SER A 93 1.81 34.60 13.10
CA SER A 93 2.32 33.31 13.57
C SER A 93 1.22 32.24 13.65
N SER A 94 0.03 32.61 14.15
CA SER A 94 -1.09 31.68 14.25
C SER A 94 -1.71 31.36 12.90
N MET A 95 -1.83 32.34 11.99
CA MET A 95 -2.22 32.08 10.60
C MET A 95 -1.24 31.15 9.90
N MET A 96 0.07 31.38 10.05
CA MET A 96 1.10 30.56 9.41
C MET A 96 1.05 29.11 9.92
N ILE A 97 0.87 28.91 11.23
CA ILE A 97 0.73 27.57 11.82
C ILE A 97 -0.53 26.86 11.28
N VAL A 98 -1.67 27.53 11.23
CA VAL A 98 -2.92 26.95 10.71
C VAL A 98 -2.77 26.55 9.23
N VAL A 99 -2.17 27.43 8.42
CA VAL A 99 -1.93 27.17 6.99
C VAL A 99 -0.99 25.98 6.81
N LEU A 100 0.10 25.89 7.58
CA LEU A 100 1.03 24.76 7.52
C LEU A 100 0.39 23.44 7.95
N ILE A 101 -0.42 23.45 9.01
CA ILE A 101 -1.13 22.24 9.48
C ILE A 101 -2.16 21.77 8.45
N LEU A 102 -2.97 22.69 7.92
CA LEU A 102 -3.97 22.37 6.90
C LEU A 102 -3.30 21.89 5.60
N GLY A 103 -2.28 22.61 5.13
CA GLY A 103 -1.53 22.25 3.94
C GLY A 103 -0.80 20.91 4.08
N GLY A 104 -0.14 20.67 5.21
CA GLY A 104 0.50 19.40 5.51
C GLY A 104 -0.49 18.23 5.53
N THR A 105 -1.66 18.43 6.16
CA THR A 105 -2.71 17.39 6.21
C THR A 105 -3.30 17.10 4.83
N GLN A 106 -3.50 18.13 4.00
CA GLN A 106 -3.95 17.97 2.62
C GLN A 106 -2.93 17.21 1.77
N LEU A 107 -1.64 17.52 1.87
CA LEU A 107 -0.58 16.80 1.17
C LEU A 107 -0.50 15.34 1.60
N LEU A 108 -0.67 15.05 2.89
CA LEU A 108 -0.76 13.67 3.39
C LEU A 108 -1.98 12.95 2.81
N ALA A 109 -3.15 13.58 2.79
CA ALA A 109 -4.36 13.01 2.21
C ALA A 109 -4.20 12.73 0.71
N LEU A 110 -3.62 13.67 -0.04
CA LEU A 110 -3.32 13.49 -1.46
C LEU A 110 -2.31 12.38 -1.70
N GLY A 111 -1.27 12.27 -0.87
CA GLY A 111 -0.29 11.17 -0.94
C GLY A 111 -0.95 9.81 -0.73
N MET A 112 -1.83 9.70 0.25
CA MET A 112 -2.60 8.47 0.50
C MET A 112 -3.53 8.14 -0.68
N ILE A 113 -4.27 9.11 -1.20
CA ILE A 113 -5.12 8.92 -2.38
C ILE A 113 -4.28 8.48 -3.58
N GLY A 114 -3.12 9.10 -3.80
CA GLY A 114 -2.19 8.75 -4.89
C GLY A 114 -1.70 7.30 -4.83
N GLU A 115 -1.34 6.82 -3.63
CA GLU A 115 -0.92 5.42 -3.41
C GLU A 115 -2.04 4.43 -3.78
N TYR A 116 -3.27 4.67 -3.31
CA TYR A 116 -4.41 3.82 -3.66
C TYR A 116 -4.80 3.93 -5.13
N LEU A 117 -4.78 5.13 -5.71
CA LEU A 117 -5.07 5.35 -7.12
C LEU A 117 -4.05 4.67 -8.03
N SER A 118 -2.78 4.67 -7.65
CA SER A 118 -1.71 3.95 -8.37
C SER A 118 -2.02 2.45 -8.44
N ARG A 119 -2.42 1.85 -7.31
CA ARG A 119 -2.79 0.42 -7.24
C ARG A 119 -3.99 0.09 -8.13
N VAL A 120 -5.04 0.92 -8.08
CA VAL A 120 -6.22 0.76 -8.94
C VAL A 120 -5.86 0.90 -10.42
N ASN A 121 -4.99 1.84 -10.76
CA ASN A 121 -4.52 2.04 -12.13
C ASN A 121 -3.71 0.83 -12.63
N ASP A 122 -2.83 0.27 -11.79
CA ASP A 122 -2.06 -0.93 -12.14
C ASP A 122 -2.96 -2.15 -12.39
N GLU A 123 -3.98 -2.33 -11.56
CA GLU A 123 -4.99 -3.38 -11.77
C GLU A 123 -5.79 -3.16 -13.06
N SER A 124 -6.18 -1.90 -13.34
CA SER A 124 -6.95 -1.54 -14.54
C SER A 124 -6.16 -1.74 -15.84
N LYS A 125 -4.84 -1.51 -15.82
CA LYS A 125 -3.96 -1.71 -17.00
C LYS A 125 -3.92 -3.17 -17.46
N ASN A 126 -4.31 -4.15 -16.63
CA ASN A 126 -4.40 -5.57 -16.97
C ASN A 126 -3.13 -6.15 -17.63
N ARG A 127 -1.96 -5.56 -17.36
CA ARG A 127 -0.69 -6.01 -17.96
C ARG A 127 -0.40 -7.47 -17.57
N PRO A 128 0.01 -8.33 -18.50
CA PRO A 128 0.37 -9.70 -18.17
C PRO A 128 1.60 -9.69 -17.25
N LEU A 129 1.56 -10.51 -16.20
CA LEU A 129 2.64 -10.62 -15.21
C LEU A 129 3.92 -11.23 -15.79
N TYR A 130 3.79 -11.95 -16.89
CA TYR A 130 4.89 -12.58 -17.60
C TYR A 130 4.54 -12.65 -19.09
N VAL A 131 5.57 -12.60 -19.92
CA VAL A 131 5.47 -12.87 -21.36
C VAL A 131 6.20 -14.18 -21.58
N ILE A 132 5.55 -15.13 -22.25
CA ILE A 132 6.16 -16.42 -22.58
C ILE A 132 6.89 -16.23 -23.90
N GLU A 133 8.19 -16.50 -23.91
CA GLU A 133 9.01 -16.48 -25.12
C GLU A 133 8.87 -17.81 -25.89
N ASP A 134 9.12 -18.94 -25.22
CA ASP A 134 9.01 -20.28 -25.82
C ASP A 134 8.33 -21.28 -24.88
N ILE A 135 7.60 -22.25 -25.47
CA ILE A 135 7.01 -23.39 -24.75
C ILE A 135 7.59 -24.69 -25.30
N TYR A 136 8.47 -25.33 -24.52
CA TYR A 136 9.00 -26.66 -24.84
C TYR A 136 8.05 -27.75 -24.33
N SER A 137 7.14 -28.22 -25.18
CA SER A 137 6.26 -29.36 -24.86
C SER A 137 6.96 -30.69 -25.13
N SER A 138 6.90 -31.65 -24.20
CA SER A 138 7.40 -33.02 -24.41
C SER A 138 6.62 -33.78 -25.48
N ALA A 139 5.40 -33.35 -25.82
CA ALA A 139 4.59 -33.92 -26.89
C ALA A 139 5.20 -33.66 -28.30
N SER A 140 5.89 -32.53 -28.48
CA SER A 140 6.63 -32.20 -29.71
C SER A 140 7.85 -33.11 -29.93
N GLN A 141 8.44 -33.63 -28.86
CA GLN A 141 9.57 -34.56 -28.91
C GLN A 141 9.12 -35.97 -29.35
N LYS A 142 7.96 -36.44 -28.90
CA LYS A 142 7.37 -37.71 -29.35
C LYS A 142 7.09 -37.73 -30.86
N ARG A 143 6.55 -36.65 -31.45
CA ARG A 143 6.32 -36.58 -32.91
C ARG A 143 7.60 -36.64 -33.74
N ARG A 144 8.69 -36.00 -33.28
CA ARG A 144 10.01 -36.09 -33.96
C ARG A 144 10.67 -37.46 -33.80
N ALA A 145 10.53 -38.12 -32.65
CA ALA A 145 11.07 -39.46 -32.43
C ALA A 145 10.33 -40.55 -33.24
N THR A 146 9.01 -40.46 -33.38
CA THR A 146 8.23 -41.43 -34.19
C THR A 146 8.49 -41.27 -35.70
N ALA A 147 8.74 -40.05 -36.19
CA ALA A 147 9.08 -39.82 -37.59
C ALA A 147 10.48 -40.35 -37.98
N LYS A 148 11.43 -40.33 -37.04
CA LYS A 148 12.81 -40.82 -37.26
C LYS A 148 12.94 -42.34 -37.20
N ARG A 149 11.94 -43.05 -36.67
CA ARG A 149 11.90 -44.52 -36.54
C ARG A 149 11.19 -45.22 -37.71
N LYS A 150 10.71 -44.45 -38.69
CA LYS A 150 9.97 -44.91 -39.89
C LYS A 150 10.78 -44.75 -41.20
N ARG A 151 12.06 -44.41 -41.09
CA ARG A 151 13.10 -44.53 -42.13
C ARG A 151 14.08 -45.59 -41.69
#